data_AF-A0A3C0WIB7-F1
#
_entry.id   AF-A0A3C0WIB7-F1
#
_cell.length_a   1.000
_cell.length_b   1.000
_cell.length_c   1.000
_cell.angle_alpha   90.00
_cell.angle_beta   90.00
_cell.angle_gamma   90.00
#
_symmetry.space_group_name_H-M   'P 1'
#
loop_
_entity.id
_entity.type
_entity.pdbx_description
1 polymer ?
#
loop_
_entity_poly.entity_id
_entity_poly.type
_entity_poly.pdbx_seq_one_letter_code
_entity_poly.pdbx_strand_id
1 'polypeptide(L)'
;IITRQGKGGSLVFASRKIPDDFELRFQWRVAKGSNSGVYYRPGQYEYQILHNQVHVDGKNPRTSAASLYFCMAPSHDATKPPMQWNTGRVVCKGTVIQHWLNGKKVIDFDYKDEQFAFNVDLLKKRGGDLAARGANLSLQDHGDPVWYRGIKMRAIPKDEEIKHETVMPANISKEVLEAEAKKLQGIIESRMKNK
;
A
#
# COMPACT_ATOMS: atom_id res chain seq x y z
N ILE A 1 4.69 16.69 -13.44
CA ILE A 1 4.58 16.33 -12.00
C ILE A 1 3.13 16.47 -11.63
N ILE A 2 2.56 15.50 -10.92
CA ILE A 2 1.19 15.55 -10.39
C ILE A 2 1.29 15.95 -8.91
N THR A 3 0.50 16.90 -8.45
CA THR A 3 0.52 17.36 -7.06
C THR A 3 -0.85 17.90 -6.65
N ARG A 4 -1.16 17.79 -5.36
CA ARG A 4 -2.32 18.44 -4.78
C ARG A 4 -2.16 19.97 -4.86
N GLN A 5 -3.18 20.66 -5.38
CA GLN A 5 -3.25 22.13 -5.46
C GLN A 5 -4.35 22.71 -4.56
N GLY A 6 -5.32 21.89 -4.13
CA GLY A 6 -6.47 22.30 -3.34
C GLY A 6 -7.36 21.11 -2.99
N LYS A 7 -8.58 21.36 -2.53
CA LYS A 7 -9.59 20.31 -2.31
C LYS A 7 -10.03 19.76 -3.67
N GLY A 8 -9.96 18.44 -3.87
CA GLY A 8 -10.39 17.83 -5.13
C GLY A 8 -10.71 16.34 -5.05
N GLY A 9 -10.24 15.64 -4.01
CA GLY A 9 -10.43 14.20 -3.90
C GLY A 9 -9.39 13.41 -4.70
N SER A 10 -9.46 12.09 -4.60
CA SER A 10 -8.48 11.18 -5.20
C SER A 10 -8.45 11.31 -6.73
N LEU A 11 -7.26 11.29 -7.31
CA LEU A 11 -7.08 11.30 -8.76
C LEU A 11 -7.18 9.88 -9.31
N VAL A 12 -8.17 9.63 -10.16
CA VAL A 12 -8.43 8.30 -10.74
C VAL A 12 -8.08 8.30 -12.22
N PHE A 13 -7.27 7.34 -12.65
CA PHE A 13 -7.07 7.05 -14.06
C PHE A 13 -8.30 6.29 -14.60
N ALA A 14 -9.22 7.03 -15.20
CA ALA A 14 -10.52 6.50 -15.64
C ALA A 14 -10.58 6.11 -17.12
N SER A 15 -9.55 6.37 -17.92
CA SER A 15 -9.60 6.12 -19.38
C SER A 15 -9.71 4.63 -19.75
N ARG A 16 -9.15 3.75 -18.91
CA ARG A 16 -9.29 2.29 -19.00
C ARG A 16 -8.92 1.63 -17.68
N LYS A 17 -9.34 0.38 -17.51
CA LYS A 17 -8.84 -0.48 -16.44
C LYS A 17 -7.35 -0.77 -16.63
N ILE A 18 -6.63 -0.92 -15.52
CA ILE A 18 -5.25 -1.39 -15.55
C ILE A 18 -5.22 -2.92 -15.71
N PRO A 19 -4.16 -3.50 -16.31
CA PRO A 19 -4.01 -4.95 -16.36
C PRO A 19 -3.99 -5.55 -14.96
N ASP A 20 -4.42 -6.80 -14.81
CA ASP A 20 -4.42 -7.49 -13.51
C ASP A 20 -3.03 -8.02 -13.09
N ASP A 21 -2.25 -8.39 -14.11
CA ASP A 21 -0.85 -8.78 -14.02
C ASP A 21 -0.01 -7.65 -14.62
N PHE A 22 0.72 -6.93 -13.79
CA PHE A 22 1.38 -5.71 -14.17
C PHE A 22 2.61 -5.39 -13.31
N GLU A 23 3.48 -4.56 -13.88
CA GLU A 23 4.51 -3.85 -13.16
C GLU A 23 4.24 -2.35 -13.27
N LEU A 24 4.01 -1.72 -12.12
CA LEU A 24 3.85 -0.27 -11.96
C LEU A 24 5.13 0.30 -11.35
N ARG A 25 5.68 1.35 -11.96
CA ARG A 25 6.75 2.16 -11.39
C ARG A 25 6.30 3.59 -11.26
N PHE A 26 6.68 4.24 -10.18
CA PHE A 26 6.35 5.63 -9.92
C PHE A 26 7.38 6.25 -8.97
N GLN A 27 7.40 7.57 -8.93
CA GLN A 27 8.15 8.30 -7.94
C GLN A 27 7.19 9.15 -7.12
N TRP A 28 7.45 9.22 -5.83
CA TRP A 28 6.65 9.98 -4.89
C TRP A 28 7.54 10.81 -3.97
N ARG A 29 7.01 11.94 -3.54
CA ARG A 29 7.62 12.85 -2.57
C ARG A 29 6.50 13.39 -1.69
N VAL A 30 6.79 13.58 -0.41
CA VAL A 30 5.84 14.07 0.59
C VAL A 30 6.45 15.20 1.41
N ALA A 31 5.60 16.08 1.95
CA ALA A 31 6.03 17.03 2.97
C ALA A 31 6.09 16.33 4.34
N LYS A 32 6.56 17.07 5.36
CA LYS A 32 6.62 16.55 6.73
C LYS A 32 5.22 16.19 7.21
N GLY A 33 5.03 14.92 7.55
CA GLY A 33 3.81 14.40 8.15
C GLY A 33 2.69 14.11 7.16
N SER A 34 2.95 14.16 5.85
CA SER A 34 1.91 13.91 4.85
C SER A 34 1.58 12.43 4.66
N ASN A 35 0.33 12.17 4.30
CA ASN A 35 -0.24 10.87 3.95
C ASN A 35 -0.86 10.90 2.54
N SER A 36 -0.78 9.79 1.84
CA SER A 36 -1.46 9.50 0.57
C SER A 36 -1.38 7.98 0.33
N GLY A 37 -1.78 7.52 -0.85
CA GLY A 37 -1.78 6.11 -1.20
C GLY A 37 -1.90 5.90 -2.71
N VAL A 38 -1.41 4.76 -3.19
CA VAL A 38 -1.59 4.32 -4.58
C VAL A 38 -2.41 3.04 -4.58
N TYR A 39 -3.61 3.10 -5.16
CA TYR A 39 -4.51 1.95 -5.26
C TYR A 39 -4.42 1.31 -6.64
N TYR A 40 -4.26 -0.02 -6.68
CA TYR A 40 -3.86 -0.74 -7.90
C TYR A 40 -4.59 -2.07 -8.14
N ARG A 41 -5.44 -2.52 -7.22
CA ARG A 41 -6.35 -3.67 -7.39
C ARG A 41 -7.73 -3.30 -6.84
N PRO A 42 -8.82 -3.97 -7.26
CA PRO A 42 -10.15 -3.60 -6.79
C PRO A 42 -10.29 -3.75 -5.28
N GLY A 43 -11.01 -2.82 -4.64
CA GLY A 43 -11.09 -2.77 -3.18
C GLY A 43 -9.90 -2.02 -2.57
N GLN A 44 -9.48 -2.44 -1.39
CA GLN A 44 -8.53 -1.68 -0.54
C GLN A 44 -7.07 -2.13 -0.67
N TYR A 45 -6.62 -2.41 -1.90
CA TYR A 45 -5.21 -2.68 -2.18
C TYR A 45 -4.45 -1.37 -2.37
N GLU A 46 -3.72 -0.98 -1.33
CA GLU A 46 -3.08 0.32 -1.23
C GLU A 46 -1.58 0.15 -0.94
N TYR A 47 -0.74 0.68 -1.84
CA TYR A 47 0.65 0.98 -1.51
C TYR A 47 0.66 2.28 -0.73
N GLN A 48 1.05 2.20 0.54
CA GLN A 48 1.01 3.35 1.44
C GLN A 48 2.08 4.40 1.07
N ILE A 49 1.69 5.68 1.06
CA ILE A 49 2.58 6.82 0.87
C ILE A 49 2.57 7.66 2.14
N LEU A 50 3.69 7.72 2.85
CA LEU A 50 3.71 8.32 4.17
C LEU A 50 5.07 8.94 4.51
N HIS A 51 5.05 10.00 5.32
CA HIS A 51 6.19 10.39 6.14
C HIS A 51 6.15 9.67 7.50
N ASN A 52 6.79 8.50 7.56
CA ASN A 52 6.73 7.57 8.69
C ASN A 52 7.11 8.21 10.03
N GLN A 53 8.14 9.05 10.05
CA GLN A 53 8.73 9.52 11.31
C GLN A 53 7.84 10.50 12.08
N VAL A 54 6.81 11.07 11.45
CA VAL A 54 5.95 12.09 12.07
C VAL A 54 4.46 11.74 12.00
N HIS A 55 4.01 11.09 10.93
CA HIS A 55 2.60 10.74 10.84
C HIS A 55 2.25 9.64 11.84
N VAL A 56 1.07 9.71 12.47
CA VAL A 56 0.64 8.76 13.52
C VAL A 56 0.63 7.31 13.05
N ASP A 57 0.25 7.09 11.78
CA ASP A 57 0.27 5.77 11.15
C ASP A 57 1.68 5.20 10.96
N GLY A 58 2.72 6.03 11.04
CA GLY A 58 4.11 5.60 11.01
C GLY A 58 4.57 4.88 12.28
N LYS A 59 3.75 4.91 13.35
CA LYS A 59 4.01 4.14 14.59
C LYS A 59 3.84 2.63 14.40
N ASN A 60 3.14 2.22 13.34
CA ASN A 60 2.94 0.81 13.01
C ASN A 60 3.47 0.52 11.60
N PRO A 61 4.43 -0.41 11.43
CA PRO A 61 4.93 -0.81 10.12
C PRO A 61 3.83 -1.21 9.12
N ARG A 62 2.71 -1.83 9.56
CA ARG A 62 1.59 -2.19 8.66
C ARG A 62 0.90 -0.97 8.04
N THR A 63 1.00 0.20 8.65
CA THR A 63 0.40 1.45 8.14
C THR A 63 1.46 2.47 7.69
N SER A 64 2.71 2.05 7.60
CA SER A 64 3.84 2.88 7.17
C SER A 64 4.08 2.81 5.65
N ALA A 65 4.91 3.71 5.11
CA ALA A 65 5.21 3.79 3.69
C ALA A 65 5.62 2.43 3.07
N ALA A 66 5.14 2.16 1.87
CA ALA A 66 5.30 0.92 1.10
C ALA A 66 4.63 -0.33 1.70
N SER A 67 3.91 -0.23 2.82
CA SER A 67 3.05 -1.32 3.26
C SER A 67 1.96 -1.62 2.24
N LEU A 68 1.43 -2.85 2.26
CA LEU A 68 0.04 -3.05 1.84
C LEU A 68 -0.80 -2.59 3.02
N TYR A 69 -1.35 -1.38 2.91
CA TYR A 69 -1.81 -0.63 4.08
C TYR A 69 -2.72 -1.47 4.99
N PHE A 70 -2.39 -1.47 6.28
CA PHE A 70 -3.05 -2.21 7.36
C PHE A 70 -2.91 -3.74 7.31
N CYS A 71 -2.39 -4.31 6.23
CA CYS A 71 -2.41 -5.76 6.00
C CYS A 71 -1.02 -6.39 6.06
N MET A 72 -0.03 -5.78 5.39
CA MET A 72 1.32 -6.32 5.26
C MET A 72 2.34 -5.21 5.51
N ALA A 73 3.17 -5.36 6.54
CA ALA A 73 4.27 -4.44 6.79
C ALA A 73 5.38 -4.61 5.74
N PRO A 74 6.07 -3.55 5.32
CA PRO A 74 7.35 -3.69 4.64
C PRO A 74 8.36 -4.36 5.58
N SER A 75 9.33 -5.11 5.05
CA SER A 75 10.38 -5.74 5.86
C SER A 75 11.27 -4.76 6.60
N HIS A 76 11.41 -3.55 6.07
CA HIS A 76 12.16 -2.45 6.68
C HIS A 76 11.72 -1.13 6.08
N ASP A 77 11.99 -0.03 6.79
CA ASP A 77 11.86 1.32 6.25
C ASP A 77 13.04 1.63 5.33
N ALA A 78 12.74 1.96 4.07
CA ALA A 78 13.72 2.40 3.08
C ALA A 78 13.43 3.81 2.57
N THR A 79 12.60 4.59 3.27
CA THR A 79 12.21 5.96 2.89
C THR A 79 13.41 6.91 2.93
N LYS A 80 13.41 7.87 2.01
CA LYS A 80 14.25 9.05 2.08
C LYS A 80 13.60 10.13 2.97
N PRO A 81 14.38 11.10 3.48
CA PRO A 81 13.85 12.25 4.19
C PRO A 81 12.74 12.99 3.42
N PRO A 82 11.88 13.75 4.13
CA PRO A 82 10.81 14.52 3.49
C PRO A 82 11.38 15.48 2.44
N MET A 83 10.56 15.82 1.45
CA MET A 83 10.94 16.63 0.28
C MET A 83 11.97 16.00 -0.66
N GLN A 84 12.37 14.74 -0.45
CA GLN A 84 13.15 13.96 -1.41
C GLN A 84 12.28 12.97 -2.19
N TRP A 85 12.72 12.62 -3.41
CA TRP A 85 12.02 11.66 -4.25
C TRP A 85 12.36 10.22 -3.86
N ASN A 86 11.33 9.50 -3.43
CA ASN A 86 11.32 8.04 -3.32
C ASN A 86 10.89 7.41 -4.66
N THR A 87 11.41 6.22 -4.96
CA THR A 87 10.92 5.40 -6.07
C THR A 87 10.10 4.23 -5.54
N GLY A 88 8.84 4.11 -5.97
CA GLY A 88 7.98 2.97 -5.69
C GLY A 88 7.87 2.06 -6.91
N ARG A 89 7.75 0.74 -6.66
CA ARG A 89 7.39 -0.24 -7.68
C ARG A 89 6.44 -1.28 -7.08
N VAL A 90 5.36 -1.56 -7.79
CA VAL A 90 4.40 -2.61 -7.47
C VAL A 90 4.45 -3.64 -8.59
N VAL A 91 4.59 -4.90 -8.24
CA VAL A 91 4.46 -6.03 -9.16
C VAL A 91 3.30 -6.87 -8.67
N CYS A 92 2.35 -7.14 -9.57
CA CYS A 92 1.25 -8.06 -9.34
C CYS A 92 1.29 -9.11 -10.44
N LYS A 93 1.31 -10.39 -10.08
CA LYS A 93 1.15 -11.49 -11.04
C LYS A 93 0.35 -12.61 -10.40
N GLY A 94 -0.84 -12.88 -10.92
CA GLY A 94 -1.79 -13.82 -10.33
C GLY A 94 -2.06 -13.47 -8.87
N THR A 95 -1.58 -14.33 -7.97
CA THR A 95 -1.77 -14.22 -6.53
C THR A 95 -0.61 -13.55 -5.80
N VAL A 96 0.52 -13.35 -6.49
CA VAL A 96 1.72 -12.73 -5.94
C VAL A 96 1.61 -11.20 -6.00
N ILE A 97 1.98 -10.55 -4.90
CA ILE A 97 2.09 -9.09 -4.77
C ILE A 97 3.48 -8.76 -4.23
N GLN A 98 4.17 -7.84 -4.91
CA GLN A 98 5.46 -7.33 -4.47
C GLN A 98 5.45 -5.81 -4.40
N HIS A 99 5.97 -5.26 -3.31
CA HIS A 99 6.27 -3.84 -3.19
C HIS A 99 7.78 -3.63 -3.10
N TRP A 100 8.25 -2.61 -3.80
CA TRP A 100 9.62 -2.12 -3.70
C TRP A 100 9.61 -0.64 -3.31
N LEU A 101 10.62 -0.26 -2.55
CA LEU A 101 10.89 1.11 -2.14
C LEU A 101 12.39 1.40 -2.33
N ASN A 102 12.71 2.42 -3.13
CA ASN A 102 14.09 2.85 -3.40
C ASN A 102 15.02 1.71 -3.86
N GLY A 103 14.52 0.84 -4.76
CA GLY A 103 15.27 -0.28 -5.31
C GLY A 103 15.35 -1.52 -4.41
N LYS A 104 14.80 -1.45 -3.19
CA LYS A 104 14.75 -2.57 -2.24
C LYS A 104 13.39 -3.24 -2.27
N LYS A 105 13.35 -4.58 -2.38
CA LYS A 105 12.11 -5.35 -2.25
C LYS A 105 11.73 -5.39 -0.77
N VAL A 106 10.57 -4.87 -0.42
CA VAL A 106 10.12 -4.76 0.97
C VAL A 106 8.90 -5.62 1.27
N ILE A 107 8.14 -6.02 0.25
CA ILE A 107 7.08 -7.03 0.34
C ILE A 107 7.22 -7.95 -0.86
N ASP A 108 7.08 -9.25 -0.61
CA ASP A 108 6.95 -10.29 -1.64
C ASP A 108 6.17 -11.45 -1.00
N PHE A 109 4.92 -11.61 -1.39
CA PHE A 109 4.07 -12.67 -0.83
C PHE A 109 3.06 -13.19 -1.85
N ASP A 110 2.67 -14.45 -1.68
CA ASP A 110 1.54 -15.06 -2.35
C ASP A 110 0.39 -15.18 -1.36
N TYR A 111 -0.80 -14.65 -1.67
CA TYR A 111 -1.95 -14.79 -0.76
C TYR A 111 -2.51 -16.22 -0.68
N LYS A 112 -2.02 -17.16 -1.51
CA LYS A 112 -2.32 -18.61 -1.40
C LYS A 112 -1.44 -19.32 -0.38
N ASP A 113 -0.33 -18.71 0.02
CA ASP A 113 0.58 -19.28 0.99
C ASP A 113 0.03 -19.11 2.41
N GLU A 114 -0.14 -20.22 3.12
CA GLU A 114 -0.73 -20.26 4.45
C GLU A 114 0.05 -19.44 5.48
N GLN A 115 1.36 -19.23 5.28
CA GLN A 115 2.15 -18.39 6.19
C GLN A 115 1.65 -16.94 6.24
N PHE A 116 0.92 -16.49 5.21
CA PHE A 116 0.35 -15.14 5.13
C PHE A 116 -1.15 -15.10 5.42
N ALA A 117 -1.75 -16.19 5.89
CA ALA A 117 -3.20 -16.28 6.12
C ALA A 117 -3.74 -15.14 7.01
N PHE A 118 -2.99 -14.77 8.06
CA PHE A 118 -3.34 -13.63 8.93
C PHE A 118 -3.39 -12.30 8.15
N ASN A 119 -2.38 -12.02 7.34
CA ASN A 119 -2.28 -10.78 6.57
C ASN A 119 -3.33 -10.72 5.46
N VAL A 120 -3.66 -11.88 4.89
CA VAL A 120 -4.75 -12.04 3.90
C VAL A 120 -6.12 -11.83 4.55
N ASP A 121 -6.34 -12.31 5.77
CA ASP A 121 -7.54 -12.02 6.55
C ASP A 121 -7.69 -10.53 6.85
N LEU A 122 -6.61 -9.84 7.25
CA LEU A 122 -6.61 -8.38 7.42
C LEU A 122 -6.98 -7.66 6.12
N LEU A 123 -6.48 -8.11 4.98
CA LEU A 123 -6.83 -7.55 3.67
C LEU A 123 -8.32 -7.72 3.34
N LYS A 124 -8.88 -8.90 3.57
CA LYS A 124 -10.32 -9.15 3.40
C LYS A 124 -11.15 -8.25 4.31
N LYS A 125 -10.81 -8.15 5.59
CA LYS A 125 -11.48 -7.28 6.58
C LYS A 125 -11.39 -5.80 6.23
N ARG A 126 -10.29 -5.38 5.59
CA ARG A 126 -10.14 -4.02 5.07
C ARG A 126 -11.07 -3.75 3.88
N GLY A 127 -11.51 -4.78 3.16
CA GLY A 127 -12.32 -4.67 1.96
C GLY A 127 -11.55 -5.00 0.67
N GLY A 128 -10.45 -5.73 0.77
CA GLY A 128 -9.82 -6.38 -0.38
C GLY A 128 -10.59 -7.62 -0.80
N ASP A 129 -10.82 -7.78 -2.10
CA ASP A 129 -11.38 -8.99 -2.70
C ASP A 129 -10.27 -9.70 -3.48
N LEU A 130 -10.00 -10.97 -3.13
CA LEU A 130 -8.95 -11.77 -3.77
C LEU A 130 -9.33 -12.22 -5.19
N ALA A 131 -10.63 -12.29 -5.49
CA ALA A 131 -11.16 -12.71 -6.78
C ALA A 131 -11.37 -11.53 -7.73
N ALA A 132 -11.65 -10.34 -7.20
CA ALA A 132 -11.90 -9.16 -8.02
C ALA A 132 -10.70 -8.76 -8.89
N ARG A 133 -11.00 -8.36 -10.12
CA ARG A 133 -10.06 -7.94 -11.16
C ARG A 133 -10.60 -6.71 -11.89
N GLY A 134 -9.74 -6.00 -12.64
CA GLY A 134 -10.14 -4.80 -13.39
C GLY A 134 -10.23 -3.52 -12.54
N ALA A 135 -9.11 -3.09 -11.97
CA ALA A 135 -9.04 -1.85 -11.18
C ALA A 135 -8.86 -0.59 -12.05
N ASN A 136 -9.22 0.57 -11.48
CA ASN A 136 -8.64 1.85 -11.91
C ASN A 136 -7.40 2.11 -11.03
N LEU A 137 -6.33 2.66 -11.61
CA LEU A 137 -5.25 3.23 -10.81
C LEU A 137 -5.76 4.51 -10.14
N SER A 138 -5.57 4.63 -8.83
CA SER A 138 -6.00 5.81 -8.07
C SER A 138 -4.90 6.32 -7.15
N LEU A 139 -4.73 7.64 -7.08
CA LEU A 139 -3.84 8.33 -6.15
C LEU A 139 -4.70 9.03 -5.10
N GLN A 140 -4.52 8.68 -3.84
CA GLN A 140 -5.34 9.17 -2.74
C GLN A 140 -5.11 10.67 -2.48
N ASP A 141 -6.19 11.43 -2.34
CA ASP A 141 -6.16 12.75 -1.70
C ASP A 141 -6.53 12.59 -0.22
N HIS A 142 -5.52 12.62 0.66
CA HIS A 142 -5.70 12.60 2.11
C HIS A 142 -5.68 14.03 2.71
N GLY A 143 -5.74 15.08 1.87
CA GLY A 143 -5.64 16.47 2.32
C GLY A 143 -4.21 17.01 2.43
N ASP A 144 -3.19 16.14 2.35
CA ASP A 144 -1.79 16.52 2.58
C ASP A 144 -1.01 16.83 1.28
N PRO A 145 0.10 17.61 1.38
CA PRO A 145 1.00 17.83 0.25
C PRO A 145 1.72 16.55 -0.21
N VAL A 146 1.49 16.17 -1.45
CA VAL A 146 2.12 15.02 -2.10
C VAL A 146 2.43 15.32 -3.56
N TRP A 147 3.57 14.83 -4.05
CA TRP A 147 3.98 14.94 -5.44
C TRP A 147 4.26 13.56 -6.03
N TYR A 148 3.76 13.34 -7.24
CA TYR A 148 4.01 12.15 -8.04
C TYR A 148 4.65 12.51 -9.39
N ARG A 149 5.53 11.64 -9.89
CA ARG A 149 6.05 11.73 -11.26
C ARG A 149 6.49 10.36 -11.78
N GLY A 150 6.72 10.28 -13.09
CA GLY A 150 7.28 9.09 -13.71
C GLY A 150 6.42 7.84 -13.52
N ILE A 151 5.09 8.00 -13.43
CA ILE A 151 4.15 6.89 -13.34
C ILE A 151 4.15 6.18 -14.69
N LYS A 152 4.59 4.93 -14.68
CA LYS A 152 4.69 4.07 -15.86
C LYS A 152 4.23 2.68 -15.49
N MET A 153 3.50 2.03 -16.39
CA MET A 153 2.98 0.69 -16.16
C MET A 153 3.17 -0.13 -17.42
N ARG A 154 3.50 -1.41 -17.24
CA ARG A 154 3.44 -2.43 -18.29
C ARG A 154 2.59 -3.60 -17.80
N ALA A 155 1.91 -4.26 -18.73
CA ALA A 155 1.35 -5.57 -18.47
C ALA A 155 2.50 -6.59 -18.32
N ILE A 156 2.28 -7.60 -17.49
CA ILE A 156 3.16 -8.78 -17.40
C ILE A 156 2.47 -9.90 -18.18
N PRO A 157 3.08 -10.40 -19.28
CA PRO A 157 2.57 -11.55 -20.01
C PRO A 157 2.46 -12.80 -19.14
N LYS A 158 1.52 -13.68 -19.49
CA LYS A 158 1.25 -14.91 -18.73
C LYS A 158 2.50 -15.80 -18.59
N ASP A 159 3.29 -15.89 -19.65
CA ASP A 159 4.53 -16.66 -19.78
C ASP A 159 5.76 -15.99 -19.15
N GLU A 160 5.72 -14.69 -18.85
CA GLU A 160 6.88 -13.99 -18.24
C GLU A 160 7.00 -14.31 -16.74
N GLU A 161 7.93 -15.16 -16.35
CA GLU A 161 8.17 -15.44 -14.93
C GLU A 161 8.61 -14.20 -14.13
N ILE A 162 8.13 -14.10 -12.90
CA ILE A 162 8.59 -13.08 -11.95
C ILE A 162 9.44 -13.75 -10.86
N LYS A 163 10.50 -13.06 -10.42
CA LYS A 163 11.33 -13.51 -9.31
C LYS A 163 10.55 -13.36 -7.99
N HIS A 164 9.91 -14.44 -7.56
CA HIS A 164 9.25 -14.54 -6.27
C HIS A 164 10.25 -15.11 -5.25
N GLU A 165 10.72 -14.23 -4.36
CA GLU A 165 11.58 -14.58 -3.23
C GLU A 165 10.97 -13.92 -2.02
N THR A 166 10.24 -14.71 -1.25
CA THR A 166 9.45 -14.23 -0.13
C THR A 166 10.27 -13.37 0.81
N VAL A 167 9.73 -12.19 1.13
CA VAL A 167 10.34 -11.23 2.05
C VAL A 167 9.51 -11.22 3.33
N MET A 168 10.12 -11.60 4.45
CA MET A 168 9.45 -11.59 5.74
C MET A 168 9.10 -10.14 6.15
N PRO A 169 7.85 -9.88 6.57
CA PRO A 169 7.44 -8.56 7.06
C PRO A 169 8.27 -8.14 8.28
N ALA A 170 8.39 -6.83 8.52
CA ALA A 170 9.05 -6.34 9.72
C ALA A 170 8.36 -6.90 10.96
N ASN A 171 9.16 -7.26 11.97
CA ASN A 171 8.62 -7.59 13.28
C ASN A 171 7.92 -6.34 13.87
N ILE A 172 6.74 -6.54 14.43
CA ILE A 172 5.95 -5.47 15.06
C ILE A 172 5.99 -5.73 16.55
N SER A 173 6.39 -4.72 17.32
CA SER A 173 6.54 -4.89 18.76
C SER A 173 5.19 -5.20 19.41
N LYS A 174 5.23 -5.92 20.54
CA LYS A 174 4.03 -6.33 21.27
C LYS A 174 3.16 -5.12 21.64
N GLU A 175 3.80 -4.02 22.03
CA GLU A 175 3.13 -2.78 22.42
C GLU A 175 2.36 -2.15 21.24
N VAL A 176 2.93 -2.20 20.02
CA VAL A 176 2.26 -1.72 18.81
C VAL A 176 1.08 -2.63 18.43
N LEU A 177 1.24 -3.96 18.56
CA LEU A 177 0.15 -4.91 18.34
C LEU A 177 -1.00 -4.71 19.32
N GLU A 178 -0.71 -4.52 20.60
CA GLU A 178 -1.71 -4.25 21.64
C GLU A 178 -2.44 -2.93 21.39
N ALA A 179 -1.72 -1.88 20.98
CA ALA A 179 -2.31 -0.60 20.62
C ALA A 179 -3.23 -0.71 19.38
N GLU A 180 -2.83 -1.49 18.37
CA GLU A 180 -3.65 -1.78 17.19
C GLU A 180 -4.93 -2.55 17.56
N ALA A 181 -4.80 -3.61 18.37
CA ALA A 181 -5.94 -4.40 18.84
C ALA A 181 -6.94 -3.55 19.63
N LYS A 182 -6.46 -2.69 20.54
CA LYS A 182 -7.30 -1.76 21.30
C LYS A 182 -8.02 -0.77 20.39
N LYS A 183 -7.35 -0.25 19.37
CA LYS A 183 -7.96 0.65 18.36
C LYS A 183 -9.06 -0.07 17.58
N LEU A 184 -8.81 -1.30 17.12
CA LEU A 184 -9.79 -2.11 16.42
C LEU A 184 -11.02 -2.41 17.28
N GLN A 185 -10.82 -2.80 18.53
CA GLN A 185 -11.89 -3.07 19.47
C GLN A 185 -12.78 -1.84 19.70
N GLY A 186 -12.17 -0.66 19.94
CA GLY A 186 -12.93 0.58 20.11
C GLY A 186 -13.78 0.96 18.89
N ILE A 187 -13.29 0.70 17.66
CA ILE A 187 -14.06 0.91 16.43
C ILE A 187 -15.26 -0.04 16.35
N ILE A 188 -15.07 -1.32 16.69
CA ILE A 188 -16.14 -2.33 16.68
C ILE A 188 -17.22 -1.95 17.70
N GLU A 189 -16.83 -1.62 18.93
CA GLU A 189 -17.75 -1.22 20.00
C GLU A 189 -18.55 0.04 19.63
N SER A 190 -17.91 1.06 19.03
CA SER A 190 -18.60 2.26 18.56
C SER A 190 -19.64 1.94 17.47
N ARG A 191 -19.32 1.04 16.54
CA ARG A 191 -20.24 0.61 15.48
C ARG A 191 -21.42 -0.21 16.02
N MET A 192 -21.22 -0.97 17.09
CA MET A 192 -22.29 -1.73 17.74
C MET A 192 -23.22 -0.82 18.55
N LYS A 193 -22.72 0.24 19.20
CA LYS A 193 -23.54 1.19 19.96
C LYS A 193 -24.37 2.15 19.10
N ASN A 194 -23.98 2.34 17.85
CA ASN A 194 -24.67 3.21 16.89
C ASN A 194 -25.62 2.43 15.95
N LYS A 195 -25.90 1.16 16.24
CA LYS A 195 -26.96 0.35 15.65
C LYS A 195 -28.10 0.22 16.65
#